data_AF-A0A0L8FLW1-F1
#
_entry.id   AF-A0A0L8FLW1-F1
#
_cell.length_a   1.000
_cell.length_b   1.000
_cell.length_c   1.000
_cell.angle_alpha   90.00
_cell.angle_beta   90.00
_cell.angle_gamma   90.00
#
_symmetry.space_group_name_H-M   'P 1'
#
loop_
_entity.id
_entity.type
_entity.pdbx_description
1 polymer ?
#
loop_
_entity_poly.entity_id
_entity_poly.type
_entity_poly.pdbx_seq_one_letter_code
_entity_poly.pdbx_strand_id
1 'polypeptide(L)' 'WNKVNVPGTGGAKVFGFIARKQGGVSDNACHLFAELDPEQPAFAIVNFVTKVMVGPNKIK' A
#
# COMPACT_ATOMS: atom_id res chain seq x y z
N TRP A 1 4.79 22.17 -2.17
CA TRP A 1 3.92 21.14 -1.57
C TRP A 1 3.91 21.35 -0.07
N ASN A 2 2.96 22.16 0.42
CA ASN A 2 2.86 22.50 1.84
C ASN A 2 2.47 21.24 2.62
N LYS A 3 3.33 20.79 3.54
CA LYS A 3 3.03 19.71 4.47
C LYS A 3 1.94 20.21 5.43
N VAL A 4 0.71 19.76 5.23
CA VAL A 4 -0.35 19.94 6.24
C VAL A 4 0.03 19.06 7.43
N ASN A 5 0.45 19.69 8.52
CA ASN A 5 0.82 19.00 9.74
C ASN A 5 -0.46 18.74 10.55
N VAL A 6 -1.10 17.59 10.34
CA VAL A 6 -2.26 17.17 11.16
C VAL A 6 -1.70 16.68 12.51
N PRO A 7 -2.11 17.27 13.66
CA PRO A 7 -1.62 16.86 14.98
C PRO A 7 -1.91 15.37 15.22
N GLY A 8 -0.88 14.58 15.54
CA GLY A 8 -0.97 13.13 15.69
C GLY A 8 -0.47 12.33 14.47
N THR A 9 -0.24 12.98 13.33
CA THR A 9 0.35 12.35 12.13
C THR A 9 1.77 12.88 11.90
N GLY A 10 2.73 12.39 12.68
CA GLY A 10 4.13 12.56 12.31
C GLY A 10 4.39 11.83 11.00
N GLY A 11 4.23 12.50 9.85
CA GLY A 11 4.52 11.97 8.52
C GLY A 11 4.14 10.50 8.29
N ALA A 12 2.85 10.19 8.26
CA ALA A 12 2.37 8.82 8.02
C ALA A 12 2.98 8.23 6.74
N LYS A 13 3.54 7.01 6.82
CA LYS A 13 4.11 6.35 5.65
C LYS A 13 2.98 5.91 4.72
N VAL A 14 3.14 6.19 3.43
CA VAL A 14 2.16 5.81 2.41
C VAL A 14 2.59 4.51 1.76
N PHE A 15 1.64 3.60 1.53
CA PHE A 15 1.83 2.38 0.76
C PHE A 15 0.62 2.15 -0.15
N GLY A 16 0.77 1.30 -1.15
CA GLY A 16 -0.31 1.02 -2.08
C GLY A 16 -0.02 -0.14 -3.00
N PHE A 17 -1.04 -0.58 -3.70
CA PHE A 17 -0.93 -1.63 -4.71
C PHE A 17 -1.78 -1.29 -5.91
N ILE A 18 -1.37 -1.82 -7.06
CA ILE A 18 -2.12 -1.73 -8.30
C ILE A 18 -2.91 -3.04 -8.45
N ALA A 19 -4.21 -2.93 -8.65
CA ALA A 19 -5.07 -4.08 -8.88
C ALA A 19 -5.87 -3.90 -10.16
N ARG A 20 -6.16 -5.03 -10.83
CA ARG A 20 -7.05 -5.04 -12.00
C ARG A 20 -8.46 -4.69 -11.55
N LYS A 21 -9.10 -3.76 -12.26
CA LYS A 21 -10.49 -3.41 -12.04
C LYS A 21 -11.38 -4.57 -12.46
N GLN A 22 -12.34 -4.94 -11.61
CA GLN A 22 -13.26 -6.03 -11.93
C GLN A 22 -14.02 -5.71 -13.22
N GLY A 23 -14.02 -6.64 -14.18
CA GLY A 23 -14.67 -6.45 -15.49
C GLY A 23 -13.84 -5.74 -16.57
N GLY A 24 -12.66 -5.21 -16.25
CA GLY A 24 -11.71 -4.66 -17.24
C GLY A 24 -10.47 -5.53 -17.34
N VAL A 25 -10.23 -6.15 -18.51
CA VAL A 25 -9.04 -7.02 -18.70
C VAL A 25 -7.75 -6.20 -18.73
N SER A 26 -7.83 -4.95 -19.18
CA SER A 26 -6.70 -4.00 -19.31
C SER A 26 -6.68 -2.89 -18.26
N ASP A 27 -7.77 -2.69 -17.52
CA ASP A 27 -7.92 -1.55 -16.64
C ASP A 27 -7.36 -1.85 -15.25
N ASN A 28 -6.47 -0.98 -14.77
CA ASN A 28 -5.87 -1.08 -13.45
C ASN A 28 -6.22 0.15 -12.61
N ALA A 29 -6.40 -0.07 -11.31
CA ALA A 29 -6.60 0.99 -10.33
C ALA A 29 -5.43 0.98 -9.32
N CYS A 30 -4.97 2.18 -8.97
CA CYS A 30 -4.00 2.38 -7.90
C CYS A 30 -4.75 2.67 -6.60
N HIS A 31 -4.53 1.83 -5.58
CA HIS A 31 -5.10 2.03 -4.25
C HIS A 31 -3.98 2.48 -3.30
N LEU A 32 -4.08 3.72 -2.81
CA LEU A 32 -3.11 4.33 -1.90
C LEU A 32 -3.68 4.39 -0.48
N PHE A 33 -2.84 4.06 0.49
CA PHE A 33 -3.16 4.00 1.92
C PHE A 33 -2.08 4.73 2.71
N ALA A 34 -2.45 5.31 3.84
CA ALA A 34 -1.51 5.88 4.80
C ALA A 34 -1.52 5.04 6.08
N GLU A 35 -0.35 4.90 6.69
CA GLU A 35 -0.19 4.29 8.01
C GLU A 35 -1.04 5.03 9.05
N LEU A 36 -1.95 4.31 9.70
CA LEU A 36 -2.87 4.85 10.71
C LEU A 36 -2.43 4.49 12.12
N ASP A 37 -1.97 3.26 12.32
CA ASP A 37 -1.56 2.71 13.62
C ASP A 37 -0.07 2.32 13.57
N PRO A 38 0.78 2.93 14.41
CA PRO A 38 2.20 2.58 14.50
C PRO A 38 2.48 1.11 14.89
N GLU A 39 1.55 0.43 15.57
CA GLU A 39 1.67 -0.99 15.91
C GLU A 39 1.41 -1.92 14.70
N GLN A 40 0.77 -1.38 13.66
CA GLN A 40 0.47 -2.05 12.39
C GLN A 40 1.18 -1.31 11.24
N PRO A 41 2.52 -1.39 11.16
CA PRO A 41 3.27 -0.60 10.20
C PRO A 41 2.92 -1.01 8.78
N ALA A 42 2.87 -0.03 7.88
CA ALA A 42 2.62 -0.21 6.44
C ALA A 42 3.44 -1.36 5.81
N PHE A 43 4.69 -1.54 6.26
CA PHE A 43 5.59 -2.59 5.76
C PHE A 43 5.12 -4.01 6.09
N ALA A 44 4.40 -4.21 7.22
CA ALA A 44 3.83 -5.51 7.57
C ALA A 44 2.76 -5.93 6.54
N ILE A 45 1.93 -4.98 6.10
CA ILE A 45 0.89 -5.19 5.10
C ILE A 45 1.53 -5.53 3.74
N VAL A 46 2.55 -4.77 3.32
CA VAL A 46 3.26 -5.03 2.06
C VAL A 46 3.91 -6.41 2.07
N ASN A 47 4.61 -6.77 3.15
CA ASN A 47 5.23 -8.10 3.27
C ASN A 47 4.21 -9.24 3.23
N PHE A 48 3.06 -9.06 3.87
CA PHE A 48 1.99 -10.05 3.84
C PHE A 48 1.49 -10.26 2.41
N VAL A 49 1.16 -9.19 1.68
CA VAL A 49 0.70 -9.27 0.29
C VAL A 49 1.75 -9.89 -0.62
N THR A 50 3.01 -9.50 -0.50
CA THR A 50 4.10 -10.08 -1.31
C THR A 50 4.25 -11.58 -1.06
N LYS A 51 4.21 -12.01 0.21
CA LYS A 51 4.40 -13.43 0.57
C LYS A 51 3.19 -14.30 0.20
N VAL A 52 1.97 -13.78 0.37
CA VAL A 52 0.73 -14.57 0.20
C VAL A 52 0.19 -14.51 -1.22
N MET A 53 0.25 -13.34 -1.88
CA MET A 53 -0.40 -13.13 -3.18
C MET A 53 0.57 -13.21 -4.37
N VAL A 54 1.83 -12.81 -4.20
CA VAL A 54 2.81 -12.78 -5.31
C VAL A 54 3.69 -14.03 -5.36
N GLY A 55 3.91 -14.67 -4.21
CA GLY A 55 4.73 -15.87 -4.05
C GLY A 55 6.24 -15.57 -4.22
N PRO A 56 7.14 -16.42 -3.68
CA PRO A 56 8.59 -16.16 -3.68
C PRO A 56 9.26 -16.17 -5.07
N ASN A 57 8.53 -16.48 -6.15
CA ASN A 57 9.11 -16.81 -7.46
C ASN A 57 8.84 -15.79 -8.57
N LYS A 58 8.51 -14.52 -8.28
CA LYS A 58 8.18 -13.52 -9.32
C LYS A 58 8.89 -12.16 -9.23
N ILE A 59 10.00 -12.06 -8.50
CA ILE A 59 10.90 -10.89 -8.62
C ILE A 59 12.17 -11.38 -9.32
N LYS A 60 12.25 -11.19 -10.64
CA LYS A 60 13.49 -11.22 -11.42
C LYS A 60 13.88 -9.79 -11.75
#